data_AF-A0A1I2VMS5-F1
#
_entry.id   AF-A0A1I2VMS5-F1
#
_cell.length_a   1.000
_cell.length_b   1.000
_cell.length_c   1.000
_cell.angle_alpha   90.00
_cell.angle_beta   90.00
_cell.angle_gamma   90.00
#
_symmetry.space_group_name_H-M   'P 1'
#
loop_
_entity.id
_entity.type
_entity.pdbx_description
1 polymer ?
#
loop_
_entity_poly.entity_id
_entity_poly.type
_entity_poly.pdbx_seq_one_letter_code
_entity_poly.pdbx_strand_id
1 'polypeptide(L)'
;MSKALLWISAVLLAVYVIKTEYLASKTYEPFVAGCVAAGTATQAQCECLSDYIHKRYSDLDVQAIMDGRLGGELPRSKVEQDIRQGSQLCANP
;
A
#
# COMPACT_ATOMS: atom_id res chain seq x y z
N MET A 1 -22.46 20.88 20.51
CA MET A 1 -21.03 20.80 20.11
C MET A 1 -20.66 19.49 19.41
N SER A 2 -21.30 18.34 19.72
CA SER A 2 -20.99 17.04 19.07
C SER A 2 -21.35 16.94 17.58
N LYS A 3 -22.34 17.71 17.11
CA LYS A 3 -22.78 17.71 15.70
C LYS A 3 -21.74 18.31 14.73
N ALA A 4 -20.91 19.23 15.20
CA ALA A 4 -19.80 19.79 14.43
C ALA A 4 -18.63 18.80 14.28
N LEU A 5 -18.34 18.03 15.34
CA LEU A 5 -17.28 17.02 15.32
C LEU A 5 -17.60 15.88 14.34
N LEU A 6 -18.87 15.45 14.26
CA LEU A 6 -19.31 14.44 13.28
C LEU A 6 -19.11 14.92 11.83
N TRP A 7 -19.40 16.19 11.55
CA TRP A 7 -19.19 16.77 10.23
C TRP A 7 -17.71 16.89 9.87
N ILE A 8 -16.87 17.34 10.81
CA ILE A 8 -15.42 17.43 10.61
C ILE A 8 -14.82 16.04 10.36
N SER A 9 -15.23 15.02 11.11
CA SER A 9 -14.79 13.64 10.89
C SER A 9 -15.21 13.12 9.51
N ALA A 10 -16.43 13.41 9.06
CA ALA A 10 -16.90 12.98 7.75
C ALA A 10 -16.13 13.67 6.61
N VAL A 11 -15.84 14.97 6.75
CA VAL A 11 -15.02 15.72 5.77
C VAL A 11 -13.59 15.21 5.74
N LEU A 12 -12.98 14.95 6.90
CA LEU A 12 -11.62 14.39 6.97
C LEU A 12 -11.55 12.99 6.36
N LEU A 13 -12.56 12.16 6.60
CA LEU A 13 -12.61 10.80 6.05
C LEU A 13 -12.82 10.83 4.53
N ALA A 14 -13.65 11.76 4.02
CA ALA A 14 -13.79 11.95 2.57
C ALA A 14 -12.49 12.44 1.90
N VAL A 15 -11.80 13.41 2.51
CA VAL A 15 -10.50 13.89 2.02
C VAL A 15 -9.44 12.79 2.10
N TYR A 16 -9.46 11.98 3.16
CA TYR A 16 -8.58 10.83 3.33
C TYR A 16 -8.77 9.83 2.20
N VAL A 17 -10.01 9.41 1.93
CA VAL A 17 -10.35 8.46 0.85
C VAL A 17 -9.89 8.98 -0.51
N ILE A 18 -10.13 10.26 -0.82
CA ILE A 18 -9.71 10.87 -2.09
C ILE A 18 -8.17 10.89 -2.20
N LYS A 19 -7.47 11.19 -1.10
CA LYS A 19 -6.01 11.20 -1.09
C LYS A 19 -5.43 9.80 -1.25
N THR A 20 -6.00 8.77 -0.62
CA THR A 20 -5.58 7.38 -0.81
C THR A 20 -5.72 6.97 -2.27
N GLU A 21 -6.90 7.07 -2.87
CA GLU A 21 -7.10 6.69 -4.29
C GLU A 21 -6.15 7.43 -5.25
N TYR A 22 -5.86 8.71 -4.97
CA TYR A 22 -4.91 9.50 -5.75
C TYR A 22 -3.44 9.08 -5.53
N LEU A 23 -3.07 8.75 -4.30
CA LEU A 23 -1.74 8.24 -3.95
C LEU A 23 -1.55 6.82 -4.48
N ALA A 24 -2.58 5.96 -4.45
CA ALA A 24 -2.56 4.60 -4.99
C ALA A 24 -2.13 4.56 -6.43
N SER A 25 -2.72 5.44 -7.25
CA SER A 25 -2.32 5.57 -8.65
C SER A 25 -0.86 6.02 -8.79
N LYS A 26 -0.30 6.78 -7.83
CA LYS A 26 1.09 7.25 -7.86
C LYS A 26 2.09 6.32 -7.19
N THR A 27 1.69 5.46 -6.26
CA THR A 27 2.54 4.48 -5.58
C THR A 27 2.56 3.13 -6.30
N TYR A 28 1.51 2.82 -7.07
CA TYR A 28 1.41 1.58 -7.84
C TYR A 28 2.53 1.44 -8.88
N GLU A 29 2.70 2.41 -9.78
CA GLU A 29 3.76 2.39 -10.81
C GLU A 29 5.18 2.27 -10.23
N PRO A 30 5.60 3.11 -9.26
CA PRO A 30 6.96 3.02 -8.72
C PRO A 30 7.17 1.76 -7.85
N PHE A 31 6.11 1.19 -7.26
CA PHE A 31 6.20 -0.10 -6.58
C PHE A 31 6.44 -1.25 -7.57
N VAL A 32 5.68 -1.30 -8.68
CA VAL A 32 5.88 -2.29 -9.74
C VAL A 32 7.26 -2.11 -10.38
N ALA A 33 7.66 -0.89 -10.70
CA ALA A 33 8.97 -0.59 -11.25
C ALA A 33 10.11 -1.01 -10.31
N GLY A 34 9.97 -0.75 -9.01
CA GLY A 34 10.94 -1.19 -7.99
C GLY A 34 11.02 -2.71 -7.86
N CYS A 35 9.88 -3.40 -7.92
CA CYS A 35 9.82 -4.86 -7.89
C CYS A 35 10.46 -5.50 -9.13
N VAL A 36 10.21 -4.95 -10.32
CA VAL A 36 10.83 -5.41 -11.57
C VAL A 36 12.33 -5.08 -11.58
N ALA A 37 12.73 -3.91 -11.09
CA ALA A 37 14.13 -3.49 -10.98
C ALA A 37 14.94 -4.33 -9.99
N ALA A 38 14.29 -4.91 -8.97
CA ALA A 38 14.93 -5.86 -8.06
C ALA A 38 15.30 -7.19 -8.74
N GLY A 39 14.79 -7.46 -9.95
CA GLY A 39 15.15 -8.63 -10.77
C GLY A 39 14.66 -9.97 -10.23
N THR A 40 13.84 -9.96 -9.17
CA THR A 40 13.37 -11.16 -8.47
C THR A 40 12.04 -11.70 -8.99
N ALA A 41 11.33 -10.95 -9.85
CA ALA A 41 9.97 -11.28 -10.28
C ALA A 41 9.66 -10.75 -11.68
N THR A 42 8.72 -11.39 -12.39
CA THR A 42 8.23 -10.90 -13.69
C THR A 42 7.25 -9.74 -13.51
N GLN A 43 6.99 -8.95 -14.57
CA GLN A 43 6.08 -7.81 -14.49
C GLN A 43 4.68 -8.20 -13.98
N ALA A 44 4.14 -9.33 -14.46
CA ALA A 44 2.85 -9.86 -13.99
C ALA A 44 2.85 -10.22 -12.50
N GLN A 45 3.96 -10.76 -11.98
CA GLN A 45 4.10 -11.07 -10.56
C GLN A 45 4.18 -9.80 -9.70
N CYS A 46 4.87 -8.77 -10.19
CA CYS A 46 4.96 -7.48 -9.52
C CYS A 46 3.64 -6.71 -9.54
N GLU A 47 2.88 -6.76 -10.64
CA GLU A 47 1.53 -6.20 -10.72
C GLU A 47 0.56 -6.90 -9.76
N CYS A 48 0.60 -8.24 -9.69
CA CYS A 48 -0.19 -9.03 -8.74
C CYS A 48 0.18 -8.70 -7.28
N LEU A 49 1.47 -8.58 -6.96
CA LEU A 49 1.94 -8.20 -5.64
C LEU A 49 1.52 -6.78 -5.28
N SER A 50 1.62 -5.85 -6.23
CA SER A 50 1.21 -4.45 -6.04
C SER A 50 -0.28 -4.37 -5.72
N ASP A 51 -1.13 -5.08 -6.46
CA ASP A 51 -2.58 -5.15 -6.21
C ASP A 51 -2.89 -5.83 -4.86
N TYR A 52 -2.15 -6.88 -4.49
CA TYR A 52 -2.28 -7.54 -3.19
C TYR A 52 -1.97 -6.60 -2.01
N ILE A 53 -0.91 -5.81 -2.14
CA ILE A 53 -0.48 -4.86 -1.11
C ILE A 53 -1.44 -3.68 -1.03
N HIS A 54 -1.81 -3.05 -2.15
CA HIS A 54 -2.73 -1.90 -2.18
C HIS A 54 -4.16 -2.27 -1.74
N LYS A 55 -4.57 -3.54 -1.83
CA LYS A 55 -5.84 -4.02 -1.24
C LYS A 55 -5.82 -4.12 0.29
N ARG A 56 -4.66 -4.24 0.92
CA ARG A 56 -4.51 -4.46 2.37
C ARG A 56 -3.98 -3.24 3.10
N TYR A 57 -3.17 -2.46 2.42
CA TYR A 57 -2.43 -1.34 2.96
C TYR A 57 -2.92 -0.08 2.26
N SER A 58 -3.09 0.99 3.03
CA SER A 58 -3.36 2.30 2.44
C SER A 58 -2.12 2.81 1.73
N ASP A 59 -2.27 3.76 0.83
CA ASP A 59 -1.16 4.26 0.02
C ASP A 59 -0.09 4.97 0.84
N LEU A 60 -0.49 5.53 1.98
CA LEU A 60 0.45 6.05 2.97
C LEU A 60 1.28 4.94 3.60
N ASP A 61 0.68 3.78 3.82
CA ASP A 61 1.38 2.60 4.33
C ASP A 61 2.32 2.05 3.26
N VAL A 62 1.87 1.95 2.00
CA VAL A 62 2.72 1.54 0.87
C VAL A 62 3.87 2.51 0.68
N GLN A 63 3.61 3.80 0.74
CA GLN A 63 4.65 4.83 0.68
C GLN A 63 5.61 4.71 1.87
N ALA A 64 5.12 4.44 3.08
CA ALA A 64 5.97 4.21 4.25
C ALA A 64 6.82 2.93 4.13
N ILE A 65 6.27 1.87 3.50
CA ILE A 65 6.99 0.63 3.16
C ILE A 65 8.12 0.94 2.18
N MET A 66 7.85 1.72 1.13
CA MET A 66 8.83 2.13 0.12
C MET A 66 9.91 3.05 0.71
N ASP A 67 9.53 4.00 1.56
CA ASP A 67 10.44 4.93 2.25
C ASP A 67 11.23 4.27 3.39
N GLY A 68 10.97 2.97 3.67
CA GLY A 68 11.59 2.24 4.78
C GLY A 68 11.19 2.77 6.17
N ARG A 69 10.15 3.61 6.24
CA ARG A 69 9.60 4.20 7.48
C ARG A 69 8.68 3.21 8.20
N LEU A 70 9.22 2.03 8.49
CA LEU A 70 8.52 0.94 9.19
C LEU A 70 8.84 0.99 10.68
N GLY A 71 7.89 1.45 11.50
CA GLY A 71 8.00 1.46 12.97
C GLY A 71 6.76 2.02 13.66
N GLY A 72 6.23 1.30 14.65
CA GLY A 72 5.02 1.67 15.39
C GLY A 72 3.78 0.91 14.90
N GLU A 73 2.95 1.53 14.06
CA GLU A 73 1.67 0.97 13.57
C GLU A 73 1.83 -0.06 12.44
N LEU A 74 2.93 0.01 11.68
CA LEU A 74 3.31 -0.96 10.65
C LEU A 74 4.56 -1.74 11.09
N PRO A 75 4.39 -2.87 11.80
CA PRO A 75 5.52 -3.69 12.18
C PRO A 75 6.18 -4.27 10.93
N ARG A 76 7.47 -3.97 10.75
CA ARG A 76 8.29 -4.44 9.63
C ARG A 76 8.17 -5.94 9.40
N SER A 77 8.14 -6.73 10.47
CA SER A 77 7.97 -8.19 10.41
C SER A 77 6.66 -8.63 9.73
N LYS A 78 5.58 -7.88 9.95
CA LYS A 78 4.27 -8.16 9.36
C LYS A 78 4.23 -7.77 7.89
N VAL A 79 4.78 -6.60 7.55
CA VAL A 79 4.94 -6.17 6.16
C VAL A 79 5.78 -7.19 5.38
N GLU A 80 6.92 -7.61 5.92
CA GLU A 80 7.77 -8.63 5.28
C GLU A 80 7.06 -9.97 5.14
N GLN A 81 6.24 -10.36 6.14
CA GLN A 81 5.42 -11.56 6.06
C GLN A 81 4.35 -11.46 4.97
N ASP A 82 3.64 -10.34 4.89
CA ASP A 82 2.61 -10.11 3.87
C ASP A 82 3.19 -10.00 2.47
N ILE A 83 4.36 -9.37 2.31
CA ILE A 83 5.08 -9.34 1.03
C ILE A 83 5.49 -10.76 0.62
N ARG A 84 6.04 -11.57 1.54
CA ARG A 84 6.39 -12.97 1.26
C ARG A 84 5.15 -13.78 0.87
N GLN A 85 4.06 -13.64 1.61
CA GLN A 85 2.81 -14.35 1.34
C GLN A 85 2.21 -13.91 -0.01
N GLY A 86 2.18 -12.60 -0.29
CA GLY A 86 1.76 -12.05 -1.57
C GLY A 86 2.63 -12.55 -2.72
N SER A 87 3.95 -12.58 -2.53
CA SER A 87 4.87 -13.09 -3.56
C SER A 87 4.68 -14.58 -3.84
N GLN A 88 4.32 -15.38 -2.82
CA GLN A 88 4.01 -16.80 -2.99
C GLN A 88 2.67 -17.01 -3.70
N LEU A 89 1.65 -16.21 -3.35
CA LEU A 89 0.36 -16.22 -4.04
C LEU A 89 0.50 -15.82 -5.50
N CYS A 90 1.32 -14.82 -5.78
CA CYS A 90 1.59 -14.32 -7.11
C CYS A 90 2.72 -15.08 -7.84
N ALA A 91 3.31 -16.13 -7.26
CA ALA A 91 4.39 -16.90 -7.90
C ALA A 91 3.89 -17.70 -9.12
N ASN A 92 2.61 -18.10 -9.11
CA ASN A 92 1.86 -18.64 -10.25
C ASN A 92 0.58 -17.80 -10.40
N PRO A 93 0.68 -16.61 -11.03
CA PRO A 93 -0.46 -15.72 -11.24
C PRO A 93 -1.43 -16.29 -12.29
#